data_AF-A0A957HRK8-F1
#
_entry.id   AF-A0A957HRK8-F1
#
_cell.length_a   1.000
_cell.length_b   1.000
_cell.length_c   1.000
_cell.angle_alpha   90.00
_cell.angle_beta   90.00
_cell.angle_gamma   90.00
#
_symmetry.space_group_name_H-M   'P 1'
#
loop_
_entity.id
_entity.type
_entity.pdbx_description
1 polymer ?
#
loop_
_entity_poly.entity_id
_entity_poly.type
_entity_poly.pdbx_seq_one_letter_code
_entity_poly.pdbx_strand_id
1 'polypeptide(L)'
;CMDCMIYGYAAGGGGAQKARVITDDAFSLHPVHQILGTKQFNALFDNSTMRDPETGKASSSIGTDEYVKPQSVFLDMETLKDLTMGEFQYVLGNILRSTRYGAISSRIGKVQNELLGVVFSDCELFSNLELTQAAYNLLLDDAAELDFPLAKDKVHTAVQQAAAHLMNRVVGQTTVLNSEEVAQLVEEMIDLYSSETAVTDLLQQTSVIYGPQ
;
A
#
# COMPACT_ATOMS: atom_id res chain seq x y z
N CYS A 1 8.80 7.55 -20.88
CA CYS A 1 8.52 6.55 -19.83
C CYS A 1 7.70 7.21 -18.74
N MET A 2 6.43 6.82 -18.55
CA MET A 2 5.55 7.47 -17.58
C MET A 2 5.97 7.21 -16.13
N ASP A 3 6.34 5.97 -15.79
CA ASP A 3 6.85 5.63 -14.46
C ASP A 3 8.08 6.47 -14.09
N CYS A 4 8.99 6.67 -15.03
CA CYS A 4 10.19 7.48 -14.82
C CYS A 4 9.86 8.95 -14.49
N MET A 5 8.78 9.49 -15.07
CA MET A 5 8.36 10.88 -14.87
C MET A 5 7.51 11.08 -13.60
N ILE A 6 6.85 10.02 -13.13
CA ILE A 6 5.96 10.03 -11.96
C ILE A 6 6.71 9.56 -10.70
N TYR A 7 7.33 8.38 -10.76
CA TYR A 7 8.07 7.76 -9.65
C TYR A 7 9.56 8.16 -9.62
N GLY A 8 10.03 8.89 -10.63
CA GLY A 8 11.39 9.40 -10.69
C GLY A 8 12.41 8.39 -11.24
N TYR A 9 13.59 8.89 -11.58
CA TYR A 9 14.73 8.07 -11.99
C TYR A 9 16.05 8.79 -11.69
N ALA A 10 17.12 8.01 -11.54
CA ALA A 10 18.49 8.52 -11.46
C ALA A 10 19.38 7.72 -12.42
N ALA A 11 19.75 8.33 -13.55
CA ALA A 11 20.69 7.74 -14.50
C ALA A 11 22.04 8.44 -14.36
N GLY A 12 23.12 7.68 -14.09
CA GLY A 12 24.47 8.15 -13.73
C GLY A 12 25.24 8.99 -14.77
N GLY A 13 24.55 9.64 -15.70
CA GLY A 13 25.08 10.54 -16.73
C GLY A 13 24.02 11.14 -17.66
N GLY A 14 22.73 10.77 -17.52
CA GLY A 14 21.63 11.12 -18.43
C GLY A 14 20.52 11.98 -17.80
N GLY A 15 20.77 12.54 -16.62
CA GLY A 15 19.80 13.33 -15.86
C GLY A 15 19.15 12.55 -14.71
N ALA A 16 18.41 13.28 -13.88
CA ALA A 16 17.64 12.74 -12.78
C ALA A 16 16.31 13.47 -12.70
N GLN A 17 15.24 12.73 -12.41
CA GLN A 17 13.91 13.26 -12.19
C GLN A 17 13.48 12.90 -10.77
N LYS A 18 13.05 13.91 -10.00
CA LYS A 18 12.48 13.68 -8.67
C LYS A 18 11.12 13.00 -8.80
N ALA A 19 10.85 12.05 -7.91
CA ALA A 19 9.54 11.46 -7.77
C ALA A 19 8.50 12.54 -7.40
N ARG A 20 7.32 12.40 -7.99
CA ARG A 20 6.11 13.18 -7.69
C ARG A 20 5.11 12.37 -6.87
N VAL A 21 5.33 11.07 -6.73
CA VAL A 21 4.69 10.20 -5.75
C VAL A 21 5.64 10.05 -4.57
N ILE A 22 5.22 10.53 -3.41
CA ILE A 22 5.97 10.44 -2.16
C ILE A 22 5.23 9.41 -1.30
N THR A 23 5.95 8.36 -0.91
CA THR A 23 5.46 7.29 -0.05
C THR A 23 6.24 7.29 1.26
N ASP A 24 5.56 6.89 2.33
CA ASP A 24 6.15 6.68 3.65
C ASP A 24 5.95 5.21 4.05
N ASP A 25 6.49 4.80 5.20
CA ASP A 25 6.27 3.45 5.70
C ASP A 25 4.77 3.22 6.01
N ALA A 26 4.26 2.05 5.59
CA ALA A 26 2.92 1.59 5.96
C ALA A 26 2.97 0.92 7.34
N PHE A 27 2.24 1.45 8.31
CA PHE A 27 2.25 0.96 9.69
C PHE A 27 1.09 0.02 9.96
N SER A 28 1.35 -1.07 10.69
CA SER A 28 0.29 -1.98 11.11
C SER A 28 -0.58 -1.35 12.19
N LEU A 29 -1.90 -1.49 12.06
CA LEU A 29 -2.83 -1.14 13.15
C LEU A 29 -2.67 -2.05 14.36
N HIS A 30 -2.29 -3.31 14.16
CA HIS A 30 -2.15 -4.26 15.25
C HIS A 30 -0.73 -4.25 15.84
N PRO A 31 -0.57 -4.58 17.13
CA PRO A 31 0.72 -4.91 17.71
C PRO A 31 1.39 -6.08 16.97
N VAL A 32 2.72 -6.00 16.77
CA VAL A 32 3.51 -6.98 16.02
C VAL A 32 3.29 -8.41 16.51
N HIS A 33 3.20 -8.62 17.83
CA HIS A 33 3.06 -9.95 18.41
C HIS A 33 1.71 -10.63 18.09
N GLN A 34 0.67 -9.85 17.75
CA GLN A 34 -0.60 -10.41 17.29
C GLN A 34 -0.53 -10.86 15.83
N ILE A 35 0.20 -10.12 14.98
CA ILE A 35 0.22 -10.32 13.52
C ILE A 35 1.40 -11.13 13.00
N LEU A 36 2.44 -11.34 13.79
CA LEU A 36 3.57 -12.16 13.40
C LEU A 36 3.26 -13.65 13.63
N GLY A 37 3.50 -14.47 12.61
CA GLY A 37 3.48 -15.92 12.69
C GLY A 37 4.79 -16.52 12.18
N THR A 38 5.12 -17.72 12.66
CA THR A 38 6.33 -18.44 12.23
C THR A 38 5.93 -19.74 11.54
N LYS A 39 6.45 -19.99 10.34
CA LYS A 39 6.37 -21.29 9.66
C LYS A 39 7.69 -22.00 9.86
N GLN A 40 7.63 -23.15 10.51
CA GLN A 40 8.76 -24.04 10.62
C GLN A 40 8.68 -25.11 9.52
N PHE A 41 9.76 -25.30 8.79
CA PHE A 41 9.87 -26.33 7.76
C PHE A 41 11.19 -27.08 7.91
N ASN A 42 11.20 -28.33 7.47
CA ASN A 42 12.44 -29.08 7.44
C ASN A 42 13.26 -28.64 6.22
N ALA A 43 14.51 -28.29 6.44
CA ALA A 43 15.42 -27.98 5.34
C ALA A 43 15.81 -29.28 4.63
N LEU A 44 15.71 -29.25 3.31
CA LEU A 44 16.09 -30.37 2.45
C LEU A 44 17.61 -30.44 2.33
N PHE A 45 18.15 -31.62 2.02
CA PHE A 45 19.53 -31.73 1.53
C PHE A 45 19.64 -31.14 0.12
N ASP A 46 20.86 -30.92 -0.37
CA ASP A 46 21.12 -30.31 -1.68
C ASP A 46 20.45 -31.07 -2.85
N ASN A 47 20.16 -32.36 -2.67
CA ASN A 47 19.41 -33.18 -3.62
C ASN A 47 17.88 -32.95 -3.57
N SER A 48 17.40 -31.95 -2.82
CA SER A 48 15.98 -31.64 -2.58
C SER A 48 15.19 -32.77 -1.93
N THR A 49 15.85 -33.68 -1.21
CA THR A 49 15.19 -34.76 -0.47
C THR A 49 15.31 -34.59 1.03
N MET A 50 14.38 -35.21 1.75
CA MET A 50 14.36 -35.24 3.21
C MET A 50 15.36 -36.23 3.82
N ARG A 51 16.09 -37.00 3.00
CA ARG A 51 17.04 -38.03 3.47
C ARG A 51 18.42 -37.78 2.91
N ASP A 52 19.40 -37.97 3.77
CA ASP A 52 20.80 -37.97 3.40
C ASP A 52 21.04 -39.06 2.33
N PRO A 53 21.57 -38.71 1.15
CA PRO A 53 21.79 -39.67 0.07
C PRO A 53 22.83 -40.75 0.40
N GLU A 54 23.74 -40.50 1.35
CA GLU A 54 24.78 -41.44 1.76
C GLU A 54 24.36 -42.24 3.00
N THR A 55 23.74 -41.60 3.99
CA THR A 55 23.42 -42.24 5.27
C THR A 55 21.96 -42.69 5.40
N GLY A 56 21.07 -42.24 4.52
CA GLY A 56 19.63 -42.52 4.55
C GLY A 56 18.88 -41.88 5.73
N LYS A 57 19.58 -41.13 6.60
CA LYS A 57 19.00 -40.47 7.77
C LYS A 57 18.17 -39.27 7.36
N ALA A 58 17.10 -39.00 8.09
CA ALA A 58 16.28 -37.82 7.83
C ALA A 58 17.06 -36.53 8.15
N SER A 59 16.80 -35.47 7.40
CA SER A 59 17.34 -34.14 7.70
C SER A 59 16.88 -33.69 9.09
N SER A 60 17.82 -33.26 9.92
CA SER A 60 17.54 -32.59 11.20
C SER A 60 17.63 -31.07 11.10
N SER A 61 17.93 -30.54 9.92
CA SER A 61 18.04 -29.10 9.69
C SER A 61 16.64 -28.50 9.60
N ILE A 62 16.41 -27.44 10.37
CA ILE A 62 15.12 -26.77 10.51
C ILE A 62 15.27 -25.34 10.01
N GLY A 63 14.39 -24.94 9.10
CA GLY A 63 14.20 -23.55 8.69
C GLY A 63 12.98 -22.94 9.36
N THR A 64 13.05 -21.65 9.64
CA THR A 64 11.91 -20.84 10.10
C THR A 64 11.77 -19.61 9.23
N ASP A 65 10.57 -19.40 8.69
CA ASP A 65 10.20 -18.17 8.00
C ASP A 65 9.09 -17.47 8.78
N GLU A 66 9.32 -16.21 9.12
CA GLU A 66 8.29 -15.34 9.66
C GLU A 66 7.37 -14.83 8.55
N TYR A 67 6.09 -14.69 8.87
CA TYR A 67 5.09 -14.14 7.97
C TYR A 67 4.09 -13.30 8.74
N VAL A 68 3.52 -12.33 8.04
CA VAL A 68 2.39 -11.54 8.55
C VAL A 68 1.11 -12.35 8.36
N LYS A 69 0.33 -12.52 9.43
CA LYS A 69 -0.93 -13.28 9.42
C LYS A 69 -1.95 -12.62 8.49
N PRO A 70 -2.80 -13.40 7.80
CA PRO A 70 -3.91 -12.86 7.02
C PRO A 70 -4.82 -11.98 7.89
N GLN A 71 -5.47 -10.99 7.27
CA GLN A 71 -6.36 -10.02 7.94
C GLN A 71 -5.64 -9.01 8.85
N SER A 72 -4.30 -8.97 8.81
CA SER A 72 -3.54 -7.84 9.33
C SER A 72 -3.82 -6.59 8.48
N VAL A 73 -4.08 -5.47 9.15
CA VAL A 73 -4.37 -4.18 8.52
C VAL A 73 -3.16 -3.27 8.64
N PHE A 74 -2.78 -2.65 7.53
CA PHE A 74 -1.75 -1.63 7.45
C PHE A 74 -2.39 -0.35 6.90
N LEU A 75 -1.99 0.79 7.44
CA LEU A 75 -2.42 2.10 6.95
C LEU A 75 -1.27 2.76 6.22
N ASP A 76 -1.60 3.34 5.07
CA ASP A 76 -0.69 4.04 4.19
C ASP A 76 -1.40 5.24 3.57
N MET A 77 -0.66 6.32 3.38
CA MET A 77 -1.09 7.53 2.70
C MET A 77 0.02 7.94 1.74
N GLU A 78 -0.30 7.94 0.45
CA GLU A 78 0.59 8.41 -0.59
C GLU A 78 0.35 9.90 -0.89
N THR A 79 1.42 10.69 -0.92
CA THR A 79 1.34 12.11 -1.27
C THR A 79 1.70 12.29 -2.74
N LEU A 80 0.77 12.87 -3.50
CA LEU A 80 0.90 13.11 -4.93
C LEU A 80 1.12 14.60 -5.18
N LYS A 81 2.23 14.95 -5.84
CA LYS A 81 2.65 16.33 -6.06
C LYS A 81 2.67 16.67 -7.55
N ASP A 82 2.06 17.78 -7.94
CA ASP A 82 2.12 18.34 -9.29
C ASP A 82 1.74 17.31 -10.39
N LEU A 83 0.73 16.49 -10.13
CA LEU A 83 0.22 15.52 -11.10
C LEU A 83 -0.94 16.13 -11.91
N THR A 84 -0.95 15.85 -13.20
CA THR A 84 -2.15 16.02 -14.04
C THR A 84 -3.20 14.97 -13.70
N MET A 85 -4.44 15.16 -14.16
CA MET A 85 -5.51 14.18 -13.93
C MET A 85 -5.14 12.79 -14.47
N GLY A 86 -4.55 12.70 -15.67
CA GLY A 86 -4.17 11.41 -16.26
C GLY A 86 -3.07 10.70 -15.45
N GLU A 87 -2.13 11.45 -14.88
CA GLU A 87 -1.10 10.90 -14.00
C GLU A 87 -1.69 10.44 -12.66
N PHE A 88 -2.63 11.21 -12.10
CA PHE A 88 -3.36 10.83 -10.89
C PHE A 88 -4.12 9.52 -11.10
N GLN A 89 -4.89 9.40 -12.19
CA GLN A 89 -5.61 8.18 -12.55
C GLN A 89 -4.65 7.01 -12.73
N TYR A 90 -3.50 7.23 -13.38
CA TYR A 90 -2.50 6.19 -13.54
C TYR A 90 -1.94 5.68 -12.20
N VAL A 91 -1.57 6.59 -11.29
CA VAL A 91 -1.06 6.22 -9.96
C VAL A 91 -2.13 5.51 -9.15
N LEU A 92 -3.34 6.05 -9.07
CA LEU A 92 -4.43 5.43 -8.33
C LEU A 92 -4.78 4.05 -8.89
N GLY A 93 -4.76 3.90 -10.21
CA GLY A 93 -4.92 2.60 -10.87
C GLY A 93 -3.85 1.59 -10.50
N ASN A 94 -2.58 2.01 -10.37
CA ASN A 94 -1.50 1.16 -9.91
C ASN A 94 -1.71 0.69 -8.47
N ILE A 95 -2.13 1.60 -7.57
CA ILE A 95 -2.42 1.27 -6.17
C ILE A 95 -3.56 0.25 -6.09
N LEU A 96 -4.72 0.55 -6.69
CA LEU A 96 -5.92 -0.29 -6.60
C LEU A 96 -5.73 -1.68 -7.24
N ARG A 97 -4.90 -1.79 -8.29
CA ARG A 97 -4.64 -3.06 -9.00
C ARG A 97 -3.50 -3.87 -8.39
N SER A 98 -2.73 -3.28 -7.47
CA SER A 98 -1.63 -3.97 -6.78
C SER A 98 -2.18 -4.94 -5.75
N THR A 99 -2.05 -6.25 -6.02
CA THR A 99 -2.56 -7.32 -5.13
C THR A 99 -1.46 -8.19 -4.55
N ARG A 100 -0.20 -7.96 -4.95
CA ARG A 100 0.97 -8.76 -4.53
C ARG A 100 2.08 -7.82 -4.07
N TYR A 101 2.40 -7.89 -2.79
CA TYR A 101 3.48 -7.11 -2.17
C TYR A 101 4.59 -8.08 -1.73
N GLY A 102 5.85 -7.68 -1.95
CA GLY A 102 7.04 -8.46 -1.58
C GLY A 102 8.13 -8.42 -2.66
N ALA A 103 9.38 -8.48 -2.23
CA ALA A 103 10.55 -8.29 -3.10
C ALA A 103 11.02 -9.56 -3.84
N ILE A 104 10.64 -10.76 -3.36
CA ILE A 104 11.12 -12.05 -3.91
C ILE A 104 9.93 -12.97 -4.10
N SER A 105 9.88 -13.73 -5.20
CA SER A 105 8.81 -14.68 -5.55
C SER A 105 8.43 -15.67 -4.42
N SER A 106 9.34 -15.94 -3.48
CA SER A 106 9.14 -16.81 -2.32
C SER A 106 8.54 -16.12 -1.08
N ARG A 107 8.50 -14.78 -1.04
CA ARG A 107 8.02 -13.95 0.08
C ARG A 107 7.01 -12.91 -0.41
N ILE A 108 6.00 -13.37 -1.15
CA ILE A 108 4.90 -12.56 -1.67
C ILE A 108 3.65 -12.78 -0.82
N GLY A 109 3.09 -11.69 -0.29
CA GLY A 109 1.76 -11.65 0.34
C GLY A 109 0.70 -11.19 -0.65
N LYS A 110 -0.53 -11.72 -0.51
CA LYS A 110 -1.69 -11.15 -1.20
C LYS A 110 -2.28 -10.03 -0.35
N VAL A 111 -2.39 -8.84 -0.91
CA VAL A 111 -2.96 -7.65 -0.26
C VAL A 111 -4.21 -7.22 -1.02
N GLN A 112 -5.16 -6.64 -0.29
CA GLN A 112 -6.30 -5.93 -0.85
C GLN A 112 -6.17 -4.46 -0.41
N ASN A 113 -5.96 -3.57 -1.37
CA ASN A 113 -5.95 -2.14 -1.12
C ASN A 113 -7.39 -1.60 -1.12
N GLU A 114 -7.70 -0.74 -0.16
CA GLU A 114 -8.99 -0.05 -0.06
C GLU A 114 -8.72 1.44 0.09
N LEU A 115 -9.28 2.25 -0.81
CA LEU A 115 -9.16 3.70 -0.76
C LEU A 115 -10.11 4.24 0.31
N LEU A 116 -9.57 4.78 1.41
CA LEU A 116 -10.39 5.29 2.52
C LEU A 116 -10.69 6.78 2.42
N GLY A 117 -9.90 7.54 1.65
CA GLY A 117 -10.07 8.98 1.50
C GLY A 117 -9.09 9.58 0.50
N VAL A 118 -9.43 10.78 0.02
CA VAL A 118 -8.56 11.62 -0.80
C VAL A 118 -8.68 13.05 -0.27
N VAL A 119 -7.54 13.72 -0.12
CA VAL A 119 -7.48 15.10 0.35
C VAL A 119 -6.63 15.91 -0.61
N PHE A 120 -7.23 16.92 -1.22
CA PHE A 120 -6.51 17.94 -1.97
C PHE A 120 -6.01 19.00 -0.97
N SER A 121 -4.76 19.40 -1.09
CA SER A 121 -4.15 20.36 -0.17
C SER A 121 -3.04 21.18 -0.84
N ASP A 122 -2.77 22.37 -0.29
CA ASP A 122 -1.64 23.23 -0.66
C ASP A 122 -0.43 23.08 0.27
N CYS A 123 -0.54 22.19 1.25
CA CYS A 123 0.48 21.91 2.25
C CYS A 123 0.57 20.40 2.52
N GLU A 124 1.62 19.98 3.22
CA GLU A 124 1.70 18.61 3.75
C GLU A 124 0.69 18.43 4.90
N LEU A 125 0.17 17.21 5.03
CA LEU A 125 -0.82 16.87 6.06
C LEU A 125 -0.10 16.27 7.28
N PHE A 126 -0.72 15.27 7.90
CA PHE A 126 -0.14 14.47 8.97
C PHE A 126 0.52 13.19 8.41
N SER A 127 1.43 12.57 9.16
CA SER A 127 2.13 11.35 8.71
C SER A 127 1.26 10.08 8.78
N ASN A 128 1.71 9.02 8.07
CA ASN A 128 1.15 7.67 8.17
C ASN A 128 1.13 7.17 9.62
N LEU A 129 2.22 7.44 10.35
CA LEU A 129 2.36 7.02 11.74
C LEU A 129 1.33 7.69 12.64
N GLU A 130 1.13 9.01 12.50
CA GLU A 130 0.14 9.76 13.29
C GLU A 130 -1.29 9.30 13.01
N LEU A 131 -1.62 9.06 11.73
CA LEU A 131 -2.92 8.49 11.36
C LEU A 131 -3.13 7.11 12.00
N THR A 132 -2.10 6.26 11.94
CA THR A 132 -2.16 4.90 12.50
C THR A 132 -2.34 4.91 14.00
N GLN A 133 -1.59 5.74 14.71
CA GLN A 133 -1.69 5.88 16.17
C GLN A 133 -3.05 6.45 16.59
N ALA A 134 -3.56 7.45 15.89
CA ALA A 134 -4.88 8.02 16.17
C ALA A 134 -6.00 7.01 15.92
N ALA A 135 -5.96 6.28 14.80
CA ALA A 135 -6.93 5.22 14.50
C ALA A 135 -6.83 4.05 15.49
N TYR A 136 -5.62 3.65 15.88
CA TYR A 136 -5.39 2.65 16.92
C TYR A 136 -6.06 3.03 18.24
N ASN A 137 -5.85 4.27 18.72
CA ASN A 137 -6.43 4.73 19.97
C ASN A 137 -7.97 4.73 19.94
N LEU A 138 -8.58 5.10 18.80
CA LEU A 138 -10.02 5.06 18.62
C LEU A 138 -10.58 3.63 18.59
N LEU A 139 -9.83 2.68 18.02
CA LEU A 139 -10.22 1.27 17.98
C LEU A 139 -10.02 0.56 19.33
N LEU A 140 -9.02 0.97 20.09
CA LEU A 140 -8.69 0.40 21.39
C LEU A 140 -9.75 0.76 22.44
N ASP A 141 -10.22 2.01 22.42
CA ASP A 141 -11.20 2.51 23.38
C ASP A 141 -10.74 2.20 24.83
N ASP A 142 -11.56 1.53 25.65
CA ASP A 142 -11.22 1.08 27.01
C ASP A 142 -10.61 -0.34 27.06
N ALA A 143 -10.36 -0.99 25.92
CA ALA A 143 -9.80 -2.34 25.88
C ALA A 143 -8.29 -2.35 26.17
N ALA A 144 -7.80 -3.48 26.70
CA ALA A 144 -6.35 -3.66 26.91
C ALA A 144 -5.60 -3.88 25.59
N GLU A 145 -6.28 -4.43 24.58
CA GLU A 145 -5.70 -4.73 23.27
C GLU A 145 -6.79 -4.81 22.19
N LEU A 146 -6.39 -4.62 20.93
CA LEU A 146 -7.29 -4.78 19.78
C LEU A 146 -7.64 -6.24 19.51
N ASP A 147 -8.87 -6.45 19.05
CA ASP A 147 -9.30 -7.73 18.47
C ASP A 147 -8.52 -8.03 17.19
N PHE A 148 -8.22 -9.32 16.97
CA PHE A 148 -7.68 -9.82 15.70
C PHE A 148 -8.53 -10.98 15.19
N PRO A 149 -9.21 -10.85 14.02
CA PRO A 149 -9.16 -9.72 13.08
C PRO A 149 -10.06 -8.54 13.48
N LEU A 150 -9.73 -7.35 12.94
CA LEU A 150 -10.60 -6.17 13.03
C LEU A 150 -11.73 -6.23 11.98
N ALA A 151 -12.92 -5.77 12.38
CA ALA A 151 -14.03 -5.55 11.46
C ALA A 151 -13.76 -4.33 10.57
N LYS A 152 -13.90 -4.49 9.25
CA LYS A 152 -13.59 -3.43 8.26
C LYS A 152 -14.33 -2.12 8.53
N ASP A 153 -15.65 -2.18 8.77
CA ASP A 153 -16.45 -0.98 9.02
C ASP A 153 -15.99 -0.18 10.24
N LYS A 154 -15.51 -0.88 11.28
CA LYS A 154 -14.91 -0.24 12.47
C LYS A 154 -13.60 0.45 12.12
N VAL A 155 -12.74 -0.22 11.34
CA VAL A 155 -11.48 0.37 10.85
C VAL A 155 -11.75 1.62 10.02
N HIS A 156 -12.69 1.55 9.07
CA HIS A 156 -13.01 2.69 8.19
C HIS A 156 -13.48 3.88 9.00
N THR A 157 -14.41 3.64 9.94
CA THR A 157 -14.93 4.68 10.84
C THR A 157 -13.81 5.30 11.68
N ALA A 158 -12.94 4.48 12.28
CA ALA A 158 -11.85 4.96 13.11
C ALA A 158 -10.82 5.76 12.31
N VAL A 159 -10.47 5.32 11.09
CA VAL A 159 -9.53 6.05 10.22
C VAL A 159 -10.11 7.38 9.77
N GLN A 160 -11.40 7.43 9.40
CA GLN A 160 -12.07 8.67 9.02
C GLN A 160 -12.13 9.67 10.19
N GLN A 161 -12.46 9.19 11.39
CA GLN A 161 -12.48 10.02 12.60
C GLN A 161 -11.07 10.51 12.97
N ALA A 162 -10.06 9.64 12.90
CA ALA A 162 -8.67 10.00 13.14
C ALA A 162 -8.18 11.07 12.14
N ALA A 163 -8.44 10.87 10.85
CA ALA A 163 -8.09 11.82 9.80
C ALA A 163 -8.78 13.17 10.03
N ALA A 164 -10.08 13.19 10.31
CA ALA A 164 -10.83 14.41 10.59
C ALA A 164 -10.29 15.14 11.84
N HIS A 165 -9.92 14.40 12.88
CA HIS A 165 -9.31 14.96 14.07
C HIS A 165 -7.95 15.61 13.76
N LEU A 166 -7.07 14.88 13.08
CA LEU A 166 -5.73 15.34 12.71
C LEU A 166 -5.76 16.49 11.70
N MET A 167 -6.82 16.62 10.90
CA MET A 167 -6.98 17.72 9.96
C MET A 167 -7.13 19.08 10.66
N ASN A 168 -7.64 19.11 11.91
CA ASN A 168 -7.87 20.37 12.64
C ASN A 168 -6.58 21.14 12.98
N ARG A 169 -5.41 20.49 12.92
CA ARG A 169 -4.11 21.13 13.16
C ARG A 169 -3.36 21.46 11.87
N VAL A 170 -3.90 21.11 10.70
CA VAL A 170 -3.26 21.38 9.40
C VAL A 170 -3.32 22.88 9.14
N VAL A 171 -2.16 23.45 8.80
CA VAL A 171 -2.02 24.89 8.53
C VAL A 171 -1.94 25.10 7.02
N GLY A 172 -3.11 25.02 6.37
CA GLY A 172 -3.24 25.17 4.92
C GLY A 172 -4.69 25.03 4.46
N GLN A 173 -4.91 25.11 3.15
CA GLN A 173 -6.21 24.86 2.55
C GLN A 173 -6.34 23.38 2.23
N THR A 174 -7.48 22.80 2.60
CA THR A 174 -7.79 21.40 2.31
C THR A 174 -9.17 21.27 1.68
N THR A 175 -9.31 20.31 0.78
CA THR A 175 -10.60 19.85 0.24
C THR A 175 -10.61 18.33 0.33
N VAL A 176 -11.49 17.82 1.19
CA VAL A 176 -11.59 16.38 1.49
C VAL A 176 -12.75 15.81 0.69
N LEU A 177 -12.51 14.73 -0.06
CA LEU A 177 -13.60 13.98 -0.69
C LEU A 177 -14.43 13.28 0.39
N ASN A 178 -15.74 13.41 0.32
CA ASN A 178 -16.65 12.67 1.18
C ASN A 178 -16.75 11.19 0.75
N SER A 179 -17.42 10.36 1.56
CA SER A 179 -17.48 8.92 1.30
C SER A 179 -18.18 8.54 -0.01
N GLU A 180 -19.17 9.32 -0.46
CA GLU A 180 -19.83 9.09 -1.75
C GLU A 180 -18.90 9.44 -2.92
N GLU A 181 -18.16 10.55 -2.81
CA GLU A 181 -17.19 10.97 -3.82
C GLU A 181 -16.01 9.97 -3.93
N VAL A 182 -15.54 9.42 -2.80
CA VAL A 182 -14.52 8.37 -2.79
C VAL A 182 -15.03 7.09 -3.46
N ALA A 183 -16.27 6.68 -3.15
CA ALA A 183 -16.87 5.51 -3.77
C ALA A 183 -17.06 5.71 -5.28
N GLN A 184 -17.56 6.87 -5.70
CA GLN A 184 -17.69 7.24 -7.10
C GLN A 184 -16.33 7.22 -7.82
N LEU A 185 -15.28 7.78 -7.21
CA LEU A 185 -13.94 7.74 -7.78
C LEU A 185 -13.46 6.30 -7.99
N VAL A 186 -13.70 5.40 -7.02
CA VAL A 186 -13.34 3.98 -7.18
C VAL A 186 -14.13 3.32 -8.33
N GLU A 187 -15.42 3.63 -8.49
CA GLU A 187 -16.23 3.15 -9.61
C GLU A 187 -15.70 3.67 -10.96
N GLU A 188 -15.38 4.96 -11.05
CA GLU A 188 -14.77 5.56 -12.24
C GLU A 188 -13.43 4.88 -12.59
N MET A 189 -12.60 4.56 -11.59
CA MET A 189 -11.36 3.82 -11.79
C MET A 189 -11.60 2.38 -12.27
N ILE A 190 -12.63 1.70 -11.75
CA ILE A 190 -13.02 0.35 -12.20
C ILE A 190 -13.46 0.40 -13.67
N ASP A 191 -14.32 1.34 -14.04
CA ASP A 191 -14.80 1.50 -15.41
C ASP A 191 -13.66 1.82 -16.39
N LEU A 192 -12.78 2.74 -16.00
CA LEU A 192 -11.60 3.12 -16.77
C LEU A 192 -10.70 1.91 -17.05
N TYR A 193 -10.33 1.15 -16.01
CA TYR A 193 -9.40 0.03 -16.15
C TYR A 193 -10.03 -1.27 -16.64
N SER A 194 -11.36 -1.35 -16.73
CA SER A 194 -12.08 -2.45 -17.36
C SER A 194 -12.17 -2.33 -18.89
N SER A 195 -11.80 -1.18 -19.45
CA SER A 195 -11.84 -0.89 -20.89
C SER A 195 -10.43 -0.72 -21.48
N GLU A 196 -10.02 -1.66 -22.35
CA GLU A 196 -8.71 -1.59 -23.03
C GLU A 196 -8.54 -0.29 -23.83
N THR A 197 -9.60 0.15 -24.52
CA THR A 197 -9.60 1.40 -25.28
C THR A 197 -9.40 2.60 -24.36
N ALA A 198 -10.12 2.68 -23.24
CA ALA A 198 -10.01 3.80 -22.31
C ALA A 198 -8.63 3.88 -21.65
N VAL A 199 -8.05 2.73 -21.27
CA VAL A 199 -6.67 2.66 -20.76
C VAL A 199 -5.67 3.12 -21.83
N THR A 200 -5.84 2.66 -23.08
CA THR A 200 -4.97 3.08 -24.18
C THR A 200 -5.02 4.59 -24.40
N ASP A 201 -6.21 5.17 -24.41
CA ASP A 201 -6.42 6.59 -24.58
C ASP A 201 -5.79 7.39 -23.44
N LEU A 202 -5.99 6.97 -22.18
CA LEU A 202 -5.36 7.55 -21.00
C LEU A 202 -3.83 7.58 -21.14
N LEU A 203 -3.23 6.43 -21.47
CA LEU A 203 -1.79 6.28 -21.57
C LEU A 203 -1.22 7.14 -22.70
N GLN A 204 -1.90 7.21 -23.85
CA GLN A 204 -1.48 8.06 -24.97
C GLN A 204 -1.56 9.53 -24.61
N GLN A 205 -2.71 9.99 -24.10
CA GLN A 205 -2.92 11.40 -23.75
C GLN A 205 -1.94 11.87 -22.66
N THR A 206 -1.74 11.05 -21.62
CA THR A 206 -0.82 11.39 -20.53
C THR A 206 0.63 11.42 -21.02
N SER A 207 1.00 10.49 -21.92
CA SER A 207 2.36 10.40 -22.44
C SER A 207 2.76 11.56 -23.36
N VAL A 208 1.82 12.23 -24.03
CA VAL A 208 2.09 13.37 -24.93
C VAL A 208 2.83 14.50 -24.20
N ILE A 209 2.53 14.70 -22.90
CA ILE A 209 3.10 15.77 -22.07
C ILE A 209 4.61 15.59 -21.88
N TYR A 210 5.11 14.35 -21.99
CA TYR A 210 6.53 14.04 -21.78
C TYR A 210 7.39 14.21 -23.04
N GLY A 211 6.80 14.66 -24.16
CA GLY A 211 7.50 14.82 -25.44
C GLY A 211 7.54 13.54 -26.28
N PRO A 212 8.17 13.59 -27.47
CA PRO A 212 8.26 12.42 -28.34
C PRO A 212 8.99 11.27 -27.65
N GLN A 213 8.37 10.08 -27.68
CA GLN A 213 8.96 8.83 -27.20
C GLN A 213 9.95 8.25 -28.20
#